data_AF-A0A7S0DVP8-F1
#
_entry.id   AF-A0A7S0DVP8-F1
#
_cell.length_a   1.000
_cell.length_b   1.000
_cell.length_c   1.000
_cell.angle_alpha   90.00
_cell.angle_beta   90.00
_cell.angle_gamma   90.00
#
_symmetry.space_group_name_H-M   'P 1'
#
loop_
_entity.id
_entity.type
_entity.pdbx_description
1 polymer ?
#
loop_
_entity_poly.entity_id
_entity_poly.type
_entity_poly.pdbx_seq_one_letter_code
_entity_poly.pdbx_strand_id
1 'polypeptide(L)'
;VMASATEKANQWRRATSKHRDRPKFPTVMASSTAHWKNWIYRTERRHWHAFWCRWSADGEITTQFKAERIFEPLESGDGCTMQVIYHYEDERGTVSEGPASGPWTMTAEECATDAGIIHPSSKQMTTLVLPGGPGAWCFPDAKVGQPCAVELFLHHGESLRMSAGIIHSPDGSLKQLALIREDTRGWPSAGWSESVATRVVESAPACLAALGLAAAPAGGGRGPFFWVGCA
;
A
#
# COMPACT_ATOMS: atom_id res chain seq x y z
N VAL A 1 -31.90 -30.03 -17.94
CA VAL A 1 -31.86 -29.12 -19.11
C VAL A 1 -30.85 -28.03 -18.81
N MET A 2 -29.62 -28.16 -19.35
CA MET A 2 -28.53 -27.20 -19.09
C MET A 2 -28.69 -26.00 -20.03
N ALA A 3 -28.97 -24.83 -19.46
CA ALA A 3 -28.93 -23.57 -20.20
C ALA A 3 -27.49 -23.31 -20.68
N SER A 4 -27.34 -22.89 -21.94
CA SER A 4 -26.04 -22.68 -22.55
C SER A 4 -25.28 -21.52 -21.88
N ALA A 5 -23.95 -21.53 -21.95
CA ALA A 5 -23.10 -20.46 -21.40
C ALA A 5 -23.50 -19.06 -21.92
N THR A 6 -24.09 -18.99 -23.12
CA THR A 6 -24.59 -17.77 -23.76
C THR A 6 -25.83 -17.20 -23.07
N GLU A 7 -26.71 -18.05 -22.52
CA GLU A 7 -27.88 -17.60 -21.75
C GLU A 7 -27.50 -17.01 -20.39
N LYS A 8 -26.50 -17.61 -19.71
CA LYS A 8 -25.98 -17.06 -18.44
C LYS A 8 -25.30 -15.70 -18.64
N ALA A 9 -24.57 -15.51 -19.74
CA ALA A 9 -23.94 -14.24 -20.07
C ALA A 9 -24.96 -13.13 -20.39
N ASN A 10 -26.06 -13.46 -21.06
CA ASN A 10 -27.13 -12.51 -21.36
C ASN A 10 -28.00 -12.17 -20.14
N GLN A 11 -28.18 -13.11 -19.22
CA GLN A 11 -28.89 -12.86 -17.95
C GLN A 11 -28.08 -11.92 -17.05
N TRP A 12 -26.75 -12.01 -17.05
CA TRP A 12 -25.87 -11.08 -16.34
C TRP A 12 -25.94 -9.65 -16.89
N ARG A 13 -25.94 -9.47 -18.21
CA ARG A 13 -26.07 -8.13 -18.83
C ARG A 13 -27.42 -7.46 -18.54
N ARG A 14 -28.50 -8.23 -18.37
CA ARG A 14 -29.83 -7.70 -18.00
C ARG A 14 -29.92 -7.32 -16.51
N ALA A 15 -29.18 -8.01 -15.64
CA ALA A 15 -29.15 -7.69 -14.21
C ALA A 15 -28.37 -6.40 -13.90
N THR A 16 -27.32 -6.07 -14.67
CA THR A 16 -26.51 -4.87 -14.43
C THR A 16 -27.10 -3.58 -15.03
N SER A 17 -28.19 -3.67 -15.79
CA SER A 17 -28.80 -2.50 -16.44
C SER A 17 -29.79 -1.73 -15.53
N LYS A 18 -30.26 -2.33 -14.42
CA LYS A 18 -31.31 -1.74 -13.56
C LYS A 18 -30.82 -0.97 -12.31
N HIS A 19 -29.50 -0.84 -12.10
CA HIS A 19 -28.92 -0.08 -10.99
C HIS A 19 -28.07 1.10 -11.47
N ARG A 20 -28.68 1.98 -12.28
CA ARG A 20 -28.03 3.21 -12.76
C ARG A 20 -28.27 4.45 -11.90
N ASP A 21 -28.84 4.28 -10.71
CA ASP A 21 -28.84 5.30 -9.67
C ASP A 21 -27.86 4.87 -8.57
N ARG A 22 -26.57 5.03 -8.85
CA ARG A 22 -25.59 5.09 -7.77
C ARG A 22 -25.89 6.35 -6.96
N PRO A 23 -25.95 6.29 -5.62
CA PRO A 23 -26.00 7.50 -4.83
C PRO A 23 -24.84 8.40 -5.26
N LYS A 24 -25.17 9.61 -5.73
CA LYS A 24 -24.19 10.65 -5.95
C LYS A 24 -23.64 11.00 -4.57
N PHE A 25 -22.55 10.35 -4.19
CA PHE A 25 -21.71 10.88 -3.12
C PHE A 25 -21.43 12.34 -3.49
N PRO A 26 -21.56 13.30 -2.55
CA PRO A 26 -21.23 14.67 -2.83
C PRO A 26 -19.81 14.69 -3.39
N THR A 27 -19.67 15.15 -4.63
CA THR A 27 -18.38 15.50 -5.21
C THR A 27 -17.86 16.66 -4.38
N VAL A 28 -17.23 16.34 -3.25
CA VAL A 28 -16.29 17.26 -2.63
C VAL A 28 -15.22 17.38 -3.68
N MET A 29 -15.19 18.53 -4.36
CA MET A 29 -14.08 18.93 -5.19
C MET A 29 -12.89 19.05 -4.24
N ALA A 30 -12.23 17.92 -3.99
CA ALA A 30 -10.92 17.89 -3.40
C ALA A 30 -10.05 18.61 -4.42
N SER A 31 -9.86 19.91 -4.20
CA SER A 31 -8.80 20.67 -4.84
C SER A 31 -7.55 19.78 -4.85
N SER A 32 -6.81 19.79 -5.96
CA SER A 32 -5.46 19.25 -6.19
C SER A 32 -4.47 19.33 -5.01
N THR A 33 -4.82 20.05 -3.96
CA THR A 33 -4.09 20.28 -2.73
C THR A 33 -4.46 19.40 -1.54
N ALA A 34 -5.57 18.63 -1.53
CA ALA A 34 -6.02 17.99 -0.28
C ALA A 34 -5.03 16.92 0.23
N HIS A 35 -4.59 16.02 -0.66
CA HIS A 35 -3.59 15.01 -0.32
C HIS A 35 -2.22 15.64 -0.05
N TRP A 36 -1.82 16.63 -0.86
CA TRP A 36 -0.57 17.37 -0.67
C TRP A 36 -0.52 18.08 0.69
N LYS A 37 -1.62 18.72 1.11
CA LYS A 37 -1.73 19.35 2.44
C LYS A 37 -1.55 18.36 3.58
N ASN A 38 -1.99 17.12 3.40
CA ASN A 38 -1.82 16.04 4.38
C ASN A 38 -0.42 15.39 4.32
N TRP A 39 0.40 15.70 3.30
CA TRP A 39 1.75 15.15 3.13
C TRP A 39 2.74 15.87 4.05
N ILE A 40 2.83 15.39 5.30
CA ILE A 40 3.65 16.02 6.35
C ILE A 40 5.11 16.19 5.96
N TYR A 41 5.63 15.32 5.10
CA TYR A 41 7.04 15.32 4.70
C TYR A 41 7.44 16.59 3.94
N ARG A 42 6.46 17.33 3.38
CA ARG A 42 6.71 18.63 2.71
C ARG A 42 7.24 19.71 3.67
N THR A 43 7.05 19.53 4.97
CA THR A 43 7.48 20.49 6.02
C THR A 43 8.22 19.83 7.18
N GLU A 44 8.09 18.51 7.35
CA GLU A 44 8.72 17.78 8.45
C GLU A 44 9.72 16.74 7.93
N ARG A 45 10.95 16.81 8.46
CA ARG A 45 11.96 15.78 8.24
C ARG A 45 11.53 14.48 8.89
N ARG A 46 11.66 13.37 8.15
CA ARG A 46 11.47 12.02 8.71
C ARG A 46 12.48 11.05 8.12
N HIS A 47 13.12 10.29 9.00
CA HIS A 47 14.05 9.23 8.65
C HIS A 47 13.50 7.93 9.21
N TRP A 48 13.04 7.06 8.31
CA TRP A 48 12.46 5.78 8.68
C TRP A 48 13.50 4.67 8.54
N HIS A 49 13.72 3.94 9.63
CA HIS A 49 14.54 2.73 9.66
C HIS A 49 13.62 1.53 9.46
N ALA A 50 13.77 0.86 8.33
CA ALA A 50 12.82 -0.12 7.84
C ALA A 50 13.36 -1.55 7.85
N PHE A 51 12.46 -2.52 8.05
CA PHE A 51 12.69 -3.92 7.73
C PHE A 51 11.63 -4.41 6.75
N TRP A 52 12.10 -4.79 5.56
CA TRP A 52 11.28 -5.16 4.42
C TRP A 52 11.28 -6.67 4.29
N CYS A 53 10.09 -7.25 4.14
CA CYS A 53 9.93 -8.66 3.84
C CYS A 53 8.93 -8.83 2.71
N ARG A 54 9.18 -9.80 1.85
CA ARG A 54 8.32 -10.12 0.71
C ARG A 54 8.08 -11.61 0.65
N TRP A 55 6.85 -11.99 0.37
CA TRP A 55 6.44 -13.38 0.26
C TRP A 55 5.75 -13.65 -1.08
N SER A 56 5.85 -14.89 -1.53
CA SER A 56 5.03 -15.42 -2.61
C SER A 56 3.56 -15.52 -2.19
N ALA A 57 2.67 -15.80 -3.14
CA ALA A 57 1.25 -16.03 -2.86
C ALA A 57 1.02 -17.23 -1.92
N ASP A 58 1.92 -18.22 -1.94
CA ASP A 58 1.86 -19.41 -1.10
C ASP A 58 2.43 -19.18 0.31
N GLY A 59 2.90 -17.95 0.58
CA GLY A 59 3.41 -17.54 1.88
C GLY A 59 4.90 -17.84 2.11
N GLU A 60 5.65 -18.24 1.08
CA GLU A 60 7.10 -18.46 1.17
C GLU A 60 7.85 -17.11 1.12
N ILE A 61 8.82 -16.91 2.01
CA ILE A 61 9.66 -15.71 1.99
C ILE A 61 10.52 -15.71 0.72
N THR A 62 10.44 -14.63 -0.05
CA THR A 62 11.23 -14.46 -1.28
C THR A 62 12.41 -13.54 -1.07
N THR A 63 12.24 -12.47 -0.28
CA THR A 63 13.33 -11.54 0.08
C THR A 63 13.07 -10.88 1.42
N GLN A 64 14.14 -10.59 2.14
CA GLN A 64 14.15 -9.73 3.31
C GLN A 64 15.41 -8.86 3.32
N PHE A 65 15.29 -7.62 3.78
CA PHE A 65 16.43 -6.70 3.90
C PHE A 65 16.07 -5.49 4.75
N LYS A 66 17.09 -4.78 5.24
CA LYS A 66 16.92 -3.50 5.93
C LYS A 66 16.97 -2.36 4.91
N ALA A 67 16.26 -1.28 5.17
CA ALA A 67 16.30 -0.09 4.33
C ALA A 67 16.01 1.19 5.09
N GLU A 68 16.54 2.31 4.65
CA GLU A 68 16.22 3.63 5.18
C GLU A 68 15.33 4.34 4.17
N ARG A 69 14.28 5.03 4.65
CA ARG A 69 13.49 5.94 3.82
C ARG A 69 13.55 7.33 4.43
N ILE A 70 14.21 8.23 3.72
CA ILE A 70 14.56 9.56 4.22
C ILE A 70 13.75 10.59 3.45
N PHE A 71 13.05 11.45 4.19
CA PHE A 71 12.35 12.62 3.69
C PHE A 71 12.95 13.87 4.30
N GLU A 72 13.45 14.77 3.45
CA GLU A 72 14.01 16.07 3.85
C GLU A 72 13.18 17.19 3.23
N PRO A 73 12.60 18.11 4.02
CA PRO A 73 11.90 19.27 3.50
C PRO A 73 12.82 20.15 2.64
N LEU A 74 12.28 20.72 1.57
CA LEU A 74 12.99 21.70 0.77
C LEU A 74 13.10 23.05 1.51
N GLU A 75 14.14 23.83 1.22
CA GLU A 75 14.31 25.18 1.77
C GLU A 75 13.16 26.13 1.41
N SER A 76 12.43 25.85 0.33
CA SER A 76 11.23 26.59 -0.08
C SER A 76 10.09 26.50 0.94
N GLY A 77 10.12 25.52 1.86
CA GLY A 77 9.08 25.29 2.86
C GLY A 77 7.82 24.58 2.33
N ASP A 78 7.80 24.17 1.07
CA ASP A 78 6.72 23.38 0.48
C ASP A 78 7.25 22.37 -0.54
N GLY A 79 7.66 21.21 -0.02
CA GLY A 79 8.17 20.09 -0.81
C GLY A 79 9.20 19.30 -0.03
N CYS A 80 9.63 18.18 -0.58
CA CYS A 80 10.68 17.37 0.04
C CYS A 80 11.52 16.62 -0.99
N THR A 81 12.73 16.24 -0.62
CA THR A 81 13.42 15.12 -1.28
C THR A 81 13.07 13.81 -0.58
N MET A 82 12.88 12.75 -1.36
CA MET A 82 12.76 11.38 -0.87
C MET A 82 13.96 10.56 -1.33
N GLN A 83 14.63 9.86 -0.42
CA GLN A 83 15.68 8.89 -0.71
C GLN A 83 15.37 7.55 -0.06
N VAL A 84 15.76 6.45 -0.71
CA VAL A 84 15.75 5.11 -0.14
C VAL A 84 17.14 4.52 -0.18
N ILE A 85 17.62 4.00 0.95
CA ILE A 85 18.89 3.29 1.05
C ILE A 85 18.57 1.83 1.35
N TYR A 86 19.07 0.89 0.56
CA TYR A 86 18.86 -0.54 0.78
C TYR A 86 20.10 -1.18 1.36
N HIS A 87 19.94 -2.06 2.35
CA HIS A 87 21.02 -2.84 2.96
C HIS A 87 20.72 -4.33 2.80
N TYR A 88 21.32 -4.92 1.77
CA TYR A 88 21.26 -6.36 1.52
C TYR A 88 22.39 -7.07 2.27
N GLU A 89 22.13 -8.28 2.74
CA GLU A 89 23.13 -9.13 3.39
C GLU A 89 23.94 -9.98 2.40
N ASP A 90 23.59 -9.92 1.11
CA ASP A 90 24.27 -10.62 0.02
C ASP A 90 25.27 -9.72 -0.71
N GLU A 91 25.80 -10.18 -1.85
CA GLU A 91 26.82 -9.46 -2.62
C GLU A 91 26.38 -8.07 -3.11
N ARG A 92 25.09 -7.75 -3.09
CA ARG A 92 24.60 -6.40 -3.44
C ARG A 92 25.01 -5.35 -2.43
N GLY A 93 25.20 -5.74 -1.16
CA GLY A 93 25.60 -4.84 -0.07
C GLY A 93 24.64 -3.66 0.12
N THR A 94 25.21 -2.46 0.33
CA THR A 94 24.43 -1.22 0.48
C THR A 94 24.26 -0.51 -0.86
N VAL A 95 23.00 -0.21 -1.21
CA VAL A 95 22.63 0.52 -2.43
C VAL A 95 21.94 1.83 -2.02
N SER A 96 22.61 2.96 -2.24
CA SER A 96 22.14 4.30 -1.87
C SER A 96 21.86 5.22 -3.06
N GLU A 97 22.14 4.76 -4.28
CA GLU A 97 22.05 5.54 -5.52
C GLU A 97 21.27 4.79 -6.60
N GLY A 98 20.89 5.53 -7.64
CA GLY A 98 20.23 5.00 -8.83
C GLY A 98 18.72 5.14 -8.84
N PRO A 99 18.05 4.68 -9.93
CA PRO A 99 16.64 4.95 -10.18
C PRO A 99 15.67 4.44 -9.11
N ALA A 100 16.09 3.45 -8.30
CA ALA A 100 15.30 2.86 -7.22
C ALA A 100 15.61 3.46 -5.84
N SER A 101 16.65 4.30 -5.72
CA SER A 101 17.16 4.85 -4.45
C SER A 101 16.98 6.37 -4.34
N GLY A 102 16.73 7.05 -5.47
CA GLY A 102 16.62 8.51 -5.49
C GLY A 102 18.00 9.19 -5.37
N PRO A 103 18.07 10.41 -4.80
CA PRO A 103 16.96 11.19 -4.25
C PRO A 103 16.02 11.68 -5.34
N TRP A 104 14.72 11.73 -5.04
CA TRP A 104 13.71 12.34 -5.89
C TRP A 104 13.18 13.59 -5.23
N THR A 105 13.13 14.70 -5.97
CA THR A 105 12.47 15.93 -5.52
C THR A 105 10.97 15.81 -5.73
N MET A 106 10.20 16.18 -4.72
CA MET A 106 8.74 16.22 -4.75
C MET A 106 8.27 17.62 -4.43
N THR A 107 7.56 18.24 -5.37
CA THR A 107 6.94 19.56 -5.22
C THR A 107 5.44 19.48 -5.48
N ALA A 108 4.70 20.47 -5.00
CA ALA A 108 3.26 20.56 -5.28
C ALA A 108 3.01 20.65 -6.79
N GLU A 109 3.80 21.46 -7.49
CA GLU A 109 3.68 21.70 -8.93
C GLU A 109 3.84 20.41 -9.76
N GLU A 110 4.82 19.57 -9.40
CA GLU A 110 5.14 18.37 -10.18
C GLU A 110 4.36 17.13 -9.75
N CYS A 111 4.00 17.04 -8.47
CA CYS A 111 3.47 15.81 -7.90
C CYS A 111 2.00 15.90 -7.46
N ALA A 112 1.48 17.07 -7.11
CA ALA A 112 0.12 17.18 -6.58
C ALA A 112 -0.93 17.16 -7.71
N THR A 113 -1.93 16.30 -7.57
CA THR A 113 -3.05 16.16 -8.51
C THR A 113 -4.36 16.07 -7.74
N ASP A 114 -5.49 16.25 -8.44
CA ASP A 114 -6.82 16.02 -7.85
C ASP A 114 -7.03 14.57 -7.38
N ALA A 115 -6.29 13.62 -7.96
CA ALA A 115 -6.37 12.20 -7.63
C ALA A 115 -5.39 11.76 -6.52
N GLY A 116 -4.48 12.63 -6.08
CA GLY A 116 -3.41 12.27 -5.14
C GLY A 116 -2.05 12.85 -5.50
N ILE A 117 -0.99 12.28 -4.92
CA ILE A 117 0.39 12.72 -5.15
C ILE A 117 1.09 11.68 -6.04
N ILE A 118 1.63 12.08 -7.19
CA ILE A 118 2.37 11.20 -8.08
C ILE A 118 3.57 10.60 -7.31
N HIS A 119 3.75 9.29 -7.40
CA HIS A 119 4.85 8.62 -6.71
C HIS A 119 6.20 8.97 -7.37
N PRO A 120 7.21 9.40 -6.62
CA PRO A 120 8.45 9.94 -7.18
C PRO A 120 9.25 8.91 -8.00
N SER A 121 9.29 7.65 -7.56
CA SER A 121 10.00 6.59 -8.28
C SER A 121 9.18 5.92 -9.39
N SER A 122 7.86 6.18 -9.46
CA SER A 122 6.96 5.51 -10.39
C SER A 122 5.79 6.41 -10.76
N LYS A 123 5.88 7.07 -11.92
CA LYS A 123 4.81 7.96 -12.43
C LYS A 123 3.47 7.27 -12.67
N GLN A 124 3.42 5.93 -12.64
CA GLN A 124 2.21 5.14 -12.78
C GLN A 124 1.45 4.94 -11.46
N MET A 125 2.07 5.28 -10.32
CA MET A 125 1.47 5.15 -9.01
C MET A 125 1.07 6.52 -8.44
N THR A 126 0.01 6.51 -7.66
CA THR A 126 -0.52 7.67 -6.96
C THR A 126 -0.57 7.37 -5.47
N THR A 127 -0.17 8.36 -4.68
CA THR A 127 -0.22 8.36 -3.22
C THR A 127 -1.48 9.08 -2.78
N LEU A 128 -2.33 8.36 -2.05
CA LEU A 128 -3.46 8.89 -1.33
C LEU A 128 -3.06 9.13 0.12
N VAL A 129 -3.32 10.32 0.63
CA VAL A 129 -3.02 10.69 2.02
C VAL A 129 -4.29 11.19 2.69
N LEU A 130 -4.75 10.49 3.71
CA LEU A 130 -5.91 10.88 4.50
C LEU A 130 -5.50 11.80 5.65
N PRO A 131 -6.44 12.60 6.19
CA PRO A 131 -6.20 13.33 7.43
C PRO A 131 -5.75 12.38 8.54
N GLY A 132 -4.71 12.76 9.28
CA GLY A 132 -4.14 11.96 10.37
C GLY A 132 -3.00 11.02 9.97
N GLY A 133 -2.63 10.95 8.68
CA GLY A 133 -1.44 10.22 8.23
C GLY A 133 -1.65 8.88 7.52
N PRO A 134 -2.73 8.10 7.74
CA PRO A 134 -2.98 6.91 6.93
C PRO A 134 -3.01 7.23 5.45
N GLY A 135 -2.54 6.29 4.64
CA GLY A 135 -2.43 6.51 3.21
C GLY A 135 -2.31 5.23 2.43
N ALA A 136 -2.24 5.37 1.11
CA ALA A 136 -2.00 4.27 0.21
C ALA A 136 -1.15 4.72 -0.96
N TRP A 137 -0.29 3.85 -1.47
CA TRP A 137 0.25 3.96 -2.83
C TRP A 137 -0.52 2.98 -3.70
N CYS A 138 -1.08 3.43 -4.81
CA CYS A 138 -1.86 2.56 -5.68
C CYS A 138 -1.71 2.93 -7.15
N PHE A 139 -1.93 1.95 -8.01
CA PHE A 139 -2.21 2.21 -9.42
C PHE A 139 -3.61 2.81 -9.52
N PRO A 140 -3.78 4.05 -9.99
CA PRO A 140 -5.09 4.71 -10.04
C PRO A 140 -6.03 4.03 -11.06
N ASP A 141 -5.45 3.51 -12.16
CA ASP A 141 -6.18 2.89 -13.25
C ASP A 141 -5.76 1.43 -13.46
N ALA A 142 -6.24 0.53 -12.60
CA ALA A 142 -6.05 -0.91 -12.81
C ALA A 142 -6.81 -1.38 -14.06
N LYS A 143 -6.08 -1.83 -15.09
CA LYS A 143 -6.66 -2.35 -16.34
C LYS A 143 -6.61 -3.87 -16.35
N VAL A 144 -7.64 -4.47 -16.94
CA VAL A 144 -7.68 -5.92 -17.19
C VAL A 144 -6.46 -6.32 -18.03
N GLY A 145 -5.75 -7.38 -17.64
CA GLY A 145 -4.55 -7.82 -18.35
C GLY A 145 -3.29 -7.01 -18.01
N GLN A 146 -3.32 -6.16 -16.98
CA GLN A 146 -2.14 -5.46 -16.47
C GLN A 146 -1.91 -5.79 -14.99
N PRO A 147 -0.66 -5.84 -14.51
CA PRO A 147 -0.41 -5.97 -13.09
C PRO A 147 -0.96 -4.75 -12.35
N CYS A 148 -1.38 -4.94 -11.10
CA CYS A 148 -1.75 -3.84 -10.23
C CYS A 148 -1.09 -4.02 -8.86
N ALA A 149 -0.82 -2.91 -8.19
CA ALA A 149 -0.31 -2.93 -6.84
C ALA A 149 -1.01 -1.90 -5.98
N VAL A 150 -1.11 -2.21 -4.69
CA VAL A 150 -1.47 -1.29 -3.64
C VAL A 150 -0.54 -1.50 -2.46
N GLU A 151 -0.10 -0.43 -1.83
CA GLU A 151 0.59 -0.43 -0.55
C GLU A 151 -0.23 0.39 0.43
N LEU A 152 -0.69 -0.22 1.53
CA LEU A 152 -1.53 0.43 2.53
C LEU A 152 -0.67 0.81 3.73
N PHE A 153 -0.68 2.07 4.14
CA PHE A 153 0.10 2.60 5.25
C PHE A 153 -0.76 2.74 6.51
N LEU A 154 -0.27 2.16 7.61
CA LEU A 154 -0.86 2.21 8.94
C LEU A 154 0.14 2.84 9.92
N HIS A 155 -0.32 3.83 10.67
CA HIS A 155 0.51 4.55 11.64
C HIS A 155 0.14 4.15 13.07
N HIS A 156 1.14 4.10 13.95
CA HIS A 156 0.98 4.03 15.40
C HIS A 156 1.74 5.20 16.04
N GLY A 157 1.03 6.30 16.26
CA GLY A 157 1.65 7.57 16.63
C GLY A 157 2.55 8.12 15.52
N GLU A 158 3.59 8.87 15.91
CA GLU A 158 4.47 9.56 14.96
C GLU A 158 5.70 8.75 14.54
N SER A 159 6.16 7.84 15.39
CA SER A 159 7.46 7.17 15.20
C SER A 159 7.36 5.77 14.64
N LEU A 160 6.17 5.18 14.61
CA LEU A 160 5.96 3.82 14.12
C LEU A 160 4.96 3.81 12.98
N ARG A 161 5.32 3.14 11.90
CA ARG A 161 4.38 2.80 10.85
C ARG A 161 4.68 1.44 10.26
N MET A 162 3.67 0.88 9.63
CA MET A 162 3.74 -0.36 8.90
C MET A 162 3.02 -0.18 7.58
N SER A 163 3.52 -0.79 6.52
CA SER A 163 2.80 -0.88 5.27
C SER A 163 2.70 -2.31 4.75
N ALA A 164 1.57 -2.59 4.11
CA ALA A 164 1.30 -3.86 3.45
C ALA A 164 1.18 -3.63 1.94
N GLY A 165 2.18 -4.08 1.20
CA GLY A 165 2.20 -4.10 -0.27
C GLY A 165 1.53 -5.36 -0.80
N ILE A 166 0.64 -5.21 -1.75
CA ILE A 166 -0.10 -6.30 -2.39
C ILE A 166 0.03 -6.11 -3.89
N ILE A 167 0.64 -7.09 -4.56
CA ILE A 167 0.90 -7.05 -6.00
C ILE A 167 0.15 -8.20 -6.66
N HIS A 168 -0.67 -7.88 -7.66
CA HIS A 168 -1.36 -8.86 -8.49
C HIS A 168 -0.75 -8.92 -9.89
N SER A 169 -0.77 -10.12 -10.46
CA SER A 169 -0.42 -10.40 -11.85
C SER A 169 -1.49 -9.89 -12.83
N PRO A 170 -1.17 -9.80 -14.14
CA PRO A 170 -2.14 -9.43 -15.19
C PRO A 170 -3.45 -10.22 -15.22
N ASP A 171 -3.43 -11.47 -14.76
CA ASP A 171 -4.60 -12.35 -14.67
C ASP A 171 -5.43 -12.13 -13.39
N GLY A 172 -5.00 -11.20 -12.53
CA GLY A 172 -5.63 -10.89 -11.25
C GLY A 172 -5.23 -11.82 -10.11
N SER A 173 -4.34 -12.80 -10.33
CA SER A 173 -3.82 -13.64 -9.24
C SER A 173 -2.89 -12.84 -8.33
N LEU A 174 -2.88 -13.14 -7.03
CA LEU A 174 -1.89 -12.60 -6.11
C LEU A 174 -0.51 -13.07 -6.54
N LYS A 175 0.44 -12.14 -6.70
CA LYS A 175 1.82 -12.44 -7.07
C LYS A 175 2.75 -12.36 -5.87
N GLN A 176 2.60 -11.30 -5.08
CA GLN A 176 3.51 -11.00 -3.99
C GLN A 176 2.81 -10.20 -2.90
N LEU A 177 3.18 -10.50 -1.66
CA LEU A 177 2.90 -9.65 -0.51
C LEU A 177 4.20 -9.05 0.00
N ALA A 178 4.15 -7.80 0.44
CA ALA A 178 5.24 -7.13 1.11
C ALA A 178 4.77 -6.59 2.45
N LEU A 179 5.61 -6.69 3.47
CA LEU A 179 5.42 -6.02 4.75
C LEU A 179 6.64 -5.17 5.00
N ILE A 180 6.41 -3.88 5.23
CA ILE A 180 7.45 -2.93 5.58
C ILE A 180 7.12 -2.42 6.98
N ARG A 181 8.05 -2.60 7.91
CA ARG A 181 7.94 -2.09 9.27
C ARG A 181 8.97 -1.00 9.44
N GLU A 182 8.55 0.17 9.90
CA GLU A 182 9.37 1.37 9.91
C GLU A 182 9.30 2.06 11.27
N ASP A 183 10.47 2.45 11.78
CA ASP A 183 10.63 3.20 13.03
C ASP A 183 11.53 4.41 12.82
N THR A 184 11.13 5.59 13.28
CA THR A 184 11.98 6.79 13.20
C THR A 184 13.03 6.87 14.30
N ARG A 185 13.03 5.96 15.27
CA ARG A 185 13.93 5.98 16.43
C ARG A 185 15.22 5.19 16.21
N GLY A 186 15.35 4.49 15.09
CA GLY A 186 16.55 3.72 14.74
C GLY A 186 16.34 2.22 14.65
N TRP A 187 17.44 1.51 14.38
CA TRP A 187 17.54 0.05 14.49
C TRP A 187 18.32 -0.38 15.75
N PRO A 188 18.02 -1.58 16.31
CA PRO A 188 16.78 -2.33 16.08
C PRO A 188 15.57 -1.56 16.62
N SER A 189 14.39 -1.75 16.03
CA SER A 189 13.18 -1.13 16.57
C SER A 189 12.71 -1.89 17.80
N ALA A 190 12.27 -1.15 18.82
CA ALA A 190 11.55 -1.71 19.96
C ALA A 190 10.04 -1.89 19.70
N GLY A 191 9.53 -1.41 18.56
CA GLY A 191 8.10 -1.38 18.24
C GLY A 191 7.62 -2.52 17.33
N TRP A 192 8.52 -3.34 16.80
CA TRP A 192 8.19 -4.47 15.93
C TRP A 192 9.24 -5.57 16.01
N SER A 193 8.86 -6.80 15.63
CA SER A 193 9.78 -7.94 15.54
C SER A 193 10.37 -8.08 14.12
N GLU A 194 11.59 -8.62 14.02
CA GLU A 194 12.20 -9.05 12.76
C GLU A 194 11.65 -10.41 12.28
N SER A 195 10.56 -10.91 12.89
CA SER A 195 9.95 -12.18 12.48
C SER A 195 9.46 -12.11 11.02
N VAL A 196 9.79 -13.15 10.27
CA VAL A 196 9.31 -13.36 8.89
C VAL A 196 8.34 -14.52 8.76
N ALA A 197 7.94 -15.10 9.89
CA ALA A 197 7.01 -16.21 9.94
C ALA A 197 5.65 -15.78 9.37
N THR A 198 5.18 -16.51 8.37
CA THR A 198 3.91 -16.26 7.71
C THR A 198 3.02 -17.49 7.75
N ARG A 199 1.72 -17.23 7.60
CA ARG A 199 0.73 -18.28 7.39
C ARG A 199 -0.30 -17.77 6.40
N VAL A 200 -0.68 -18.64 5.48
CA VAL A 200 -1.84 -18.40 4.61
C VAL A 200 -3.07 -18.87 5.37
N VAL A 201 -4.09 -18.01 5.42
CA VAL A 201 -5.38 -18.31 6.03
C VAL A 201 -6.46 -18.25 4.96
N GLU A 202 -7.31 -19.27 4.89
CA GLU A 202 -8.25 -19.44 3.78
C GLU A 202 -9.49 -18.53 3.88
N SER A 203 -9.70 -17.88 5.03
CA SER A 203 -10.88 -17.04 5.26
C SER A 203 -10.66 -16.02 6.37
N ALA A 204 -11.48 -14.96 6.38
CA ALA A 204 -11.48 -13.97 7.46
C ALA A 204 -11.80 -14.59 8.84
N PRO A 205 -12.78 -15.50 9.00
CA PRO A 205 -12.98 -16.22 10.26
C PRO A 205 -11.74 -17.01 10.71
N ALA A 206 -11.06 -17.71 9.79
CA ALA A 206 -9.82 -18.42 10.11
C ALA A 206 -8.73 -17.44 10.56
N CYS A 207 -8.62 -16.27 9.92
CA CYS A 207 -7.71 -15.20 10.32
C CYS A 207 -8.00 -14.74 11.76
N LEU A 208 -9.26 -14.39 12.07
CA LEU A 208 -9.67 -13.96 13.40
C LEU A 208 -9.38 -15.05 14.46
N ALA A 209 -9.75 -16.30 14.18
CA ALA A 209 -9.47 -17.43 15.07
C ALA A 209 -7.97 -17.60 15.33
N ALA A 210 -7.16 -17.48 14.28
CA ALA A 210 -5.72 -17.64 14.37
C ALA A 210 -5.04 -16.46 15.11
N LEU A 211 -5.73 -15.33 15.26
CA LEU A 211 -5.31 -14.18 16.09
C LEU A 211 -5.86 -14.23 17.51
N GLY A 212 -6.62 -15.27 17.86
CA GLY A 212 -7.34 -15.33 19.14
C GLY A 212 -8.43 -14.27 19.28
N LEU A 213 -8.89 -13.69 18.16
CA LEU A 213 -9.99 -12.73 18.14
C LEU A 213 -11.31 -13.46 17.90
N ALA A 214 -12.31 -13.19 18.73
CA ALA A 214 -13.65 -13.71 18.51
C ALA A 214 -14.25 -13.09 17.23
N ALA A 215 -14.90 -13.91 16.40
CA ALA A 215 -15.65 -13.41 15.26
C ALA A 215 -16.78 -12.50 15.75
N ALA A 216 -16.81 -11.23 15.30
CA ALA A 216 -17.97 -10.38 15.52
C ALA A 216 -19.23 -11.05 14.94
N PRO A 217 -20.39 -10.94 15.60
CA PRO A 217 -21.64 -11.50 15.07
C PRO A 217 -21.89 -10.98 13.65
N ALA A 218 -22.17 -11.90 12.74
CA ALA A 218 -22.22 -11.66 11.30
C ALA A 218 -23.29 -10.60 10.92
N GLY A 219 -22.87 -9.34 10.81
CA GLY A 219 -23.57 -8.33 10.02
C GLY A 219 -23.21 -8.52 8.55
N GLY A 220 -24.18 -8.91 7.72
CA GLY A 220 -23.96 -9.34 6.34
C GLY A 220 -23.24 -8.31 5.46
N GLY A 221 -21.99 -8.62 5.11
CA GLY A 221 -21.24 -7.95 4.05
C GLY A 221 -20.11 -8.85 3.57
N ARG A 222 -20.24 -9.41 2.36
CA ARG A 222 -19.19 -10.26 1.75
C ARG A 222 -18.27 -9.39 0.89
N GLY A 223 -17.00 -9.38 1.27
CA GLY A 223 -15.85 -9.04 0.43
C GLY A 223 -14.61 -9.68 1.05
N PRO A 224 -13.70 -10.29 0.27
CA PRO A 224 -12.48 -10.87 0.83
C PRO A 224 -11.52 -9.71 1.13
N PHE A 225 -11.34 -9.38 2.40
CA PHE A 225 -10.22 -8.59 2.85
C PHE A 225 -9.72 -9.10 4.22
N PHE A 226 -8.46 -8.75 4.47
CA PHE A 226 -7.73 -8.74 5.75
C PHE A 226 -6.70 -9.85 5.99
N TRP A 227 -5.50 -9.36 6.31
CA TRP A 227 -4.30 -10.05 6.76
C TRP A 227 -3.86 -9.42 8.09
N VAL A 228 -3.19 -10.21 8.95
CA VAL A 228 -2.55 -9.72 10.17
C VAL A 228 -1.16 -10.31 10.31
N GLY A 229 -0.23 -9.45 10.73
CA GLY A 229 1.18 -9.72 10.93
C GLY A 229 1.54 -10.45 12.21
N CYS A 230 2.81 -10.86 12.23
CA CYS A 230 3.48 -11.74 13.18
C CYS A 230 3.35 -11.31 14.65
N ALA A 231 3.26 -12.33 15.51
CA ALA A 231 3.54 -12.23 16.94
C ALA A 231 5.01 -11.85 17.22
#